data_AF-A0AAU0NWJ0-F1
#
_entry.id   AF-A0AAU0NWJ0-F1
#
_cell.length_a   1.000
_cell.length_b   1.000
_cell.length_c   1.000
_cell.angle_alpha   90.00
_cell.angle_beta   90.00
_cell.angle_gamma   90.00
#
_symmetry.space_group_name_H-M   'P 1'
#
loop_
_entity.id
_entity.type
_entity.pdbx_description
1 polymer ?
#
loop_
_entity_poly.entity_id
_entity_poly.type
_entity_poly.pdbx_seq_one_letter_code
_entity_poly.pdbx_strand_id
1 'polypeptide(L)'
;MYNEAIKIWREKNREDLLNKFLVKFIYCSNKIKNYEITFSCVEGIFNGEKIDSFKGNKKIIKEIESQKKLCENIFNLSKGDVKLKLSIGVIEQVYYVITGNKLERNLYVSIEKLVKDINSIEINDDNALEAVSYFVCYFQEISNCDGRVVRILLNYILVANHLPPINIFYMDKEKYYLAMDFFIKKIIKLE
;
A
#
# COMPACT_ATOMS: atom_id res chain seq x y z
N MET A 1 18.33 -8.29 -3.33
CA MET A 1 16.89 -8.08 -3.63
C MET A 1 16.44 -6.62 -3.55
N TYR A 2 16.27 -5.98 -2.37
CA TYR A 2 15.75 -4.59 -2.36
C TYR A 2 16.75 -3.57 -2.94
N ASN A 3 18.04 -3.69 -2.61
CA ASN A 3 19.08 -2.81 -3.16
C ASN A 3 19.18 -2.86 -4.70
N GLU A 4 18.91 -4.03 -5.30
CA GLU A 4 18.84 -4.17 -6.76
C GLU A 4 17.61 -3.45 -7.33
N ALA A 5 16.46 -3.53 -6.63
CA ALA A 5 15.27 -2.79 -7.01
C ALA A 5 15.51 -1.27 -6.95
N ILE A 6 16.24 -0.77 -5.94
CA ILE A 6 16.63 0.65 -5.83
C ILE A 6 17.46 1.06 -7.06
N LYS A 7 18.42 0.23 -7.45
CA LYS A 7 19.27 0.49 -8.62
C LYS A 7 18.44 0.60 -9.90
N ILE A 8 17.57 -0.38 -10.16
CA ILE A 8 16.66 -0.38 -11.31
C ILE A 8 15.72 0.84 -11.29
N TRP A 9 15.20 1.18 -10.11
CA TRP A 9 14.28 2.29 -9.91
C TRP A 9 14.89 3.66 -10.23
N ARG A 10 16.19 3.83 -9.96
CA ARG A 10 16.93 5.06 -10.28
C ARG A 10 17.35 5.15 -11.74
N GLU A 11 17.68 4.02 -12.36
CA GLU A 11 18.21 3.97 -13.72
C GLU A 11 17.12 3.99 -14.80
N LYS A 12 15.93 3.47 -14.52
CA LYS A 12 14.85 3.33 -15.51
C LYS A 12 13.76 4.38 -15.35
N ASN A 13 12.90 4.46 -16.36
CA ASN A 13 11.70 5.27 -16.30
C ASN A 13 10.77 4.77 -15.18
N ARG A 14 10.57 5.60 -14.14
CA ARG A 14 9.75 5.27 -12.97
C ARG A 14 8.27 5.08 -13.31
N GLU A 15 7.75 5.82 -14.30
CA GLU A 15 6.35 5.70 -14.73
C GLU A 15 6.08 4.33 -15.37
N ASP A 16 6.97 3.86 -16.24
CA ASP A 16 6.87 2.51 -16.81
C ASP A 16 6.97 1.42 -15.74
N LEU A 17 7.85 1.60 -14.76
CA LEU A 17 7.99 0.67 -13.63
C LEU A 17 6.72 0.66 -12.76
N LEU A 18 6.16 1.83 -12.45
CA LEU A 18 4.93 1.96 -11.68
C LEU A 18 3.73 1.34 -12.39
N ASN A 19 3.58 1.57 -13.69
CA ASN A 19 2.51 0.98 -14.48
C ASN A 19 2.54 -0.55 -14.43
N LYS A 20 3.73 -1.16 -14.58
CA LYS A 20 3.91 -2.62 -14.47
C LYS A 20 3.71 -3.13 -13.05
N PHE A 21 4.14 -2.36 -12.06
CA PHE A 21 3.99 -2.68 -10.64
C PHE A 21 2.51 -2.69 -10.23
N LEU A 22 1.75 -1.67 -10.62
CA LEU A 22 0.36 -1.44 -10.19
C LEU A 22 -0.56 -2.62 -10.47
N VAL A 23 -0.50 -3.20 -11.67
CA VAL A 23 -1.33 -4.35 -12.06
C VAL A 23 -1.10 -5.53 -11.10
N LYS A 24 0.18 -5.87 -10.87
CA LYS A 24 0.57 -6.99 -9.99
C LYS A 24 0.29 -6.70 -8.52
N PHE A 25 0.52 -5.46 -8.08
CA PHE A 25 0.26 -5.02 -6.72
C PHE A 25 -1.23 -5.09 -6.38
N ILE A 26 -2.10 -4.53 -7.22
CA ILE A 26 -3.54 -4.56 -7.01
C ILE A 26 -4.05 -6.00 -7.01
N TYR A 27 -3.58 -6.84 -7.94
CA TYR A 27 -3.90 -8.26 -7.94
C TYR A 27 -3.51 -8.94 -6.61
N CYS A 28 -2.25 -8.88 -6.21
CA CYS A 28 -1.77 -9.56 -5.00
C CYS A 28 -2.45 -9.02 -3.74
N SER A 29 -2.57 -7.69 -3.62
CA SER A 29 -3.15 -7.03 -2.45
C SER A 29 -4.61 -7.41 -2.23
N ASN A 30 -5.39 -7.61 -3.30
CA ASN A 30 -6.76 -8.11 -3.18
C ASN A 30 -6.82 -9.64 -3.00
N LYS A 31 -5.97 -10.39 -3.70
CA LYS A 31 -5.92 -11.87 -3.64
C LYS A 31 -5.60 -12.40 -2.24
N ILE A 32 -4.86 -11.65 -1.42
CA ILE A 32 -4.60 -11.97 -0.01
C ILE A 32 -5.90 -12.20 0.78
N LYS A 33 -6.95 -11.42 0.51
CA LYS A 33 -8.25 -11.49 1.20
C LYS A 33 -9.30 -12.28 0.42
N ASN A 34 -9.26 -12.20 -0.91
CA ASN A 34 -10.28 -12.77 -1.78
C ASN A 34 -9.69 -13.72 -2.82
N TYR A 35 -9.88 -15.02 -2.61
CA TYR A 35 -9.37 -16.07 -3.49
C TYR A 35 -10.05 -16.13 -4.86
N GLU A 36 -11.16 -15.43 -5.08
CA GLU A 36 -11.90 -15.47 -6.36
C GLU A 36 -11.32 -14.52 -7.42
N ILE A 37 -10.51 -13.53 -7.00
CA ILE A 37 -9.94 -12.55 -7.94
C ILE A 37 -8.89 -13.22 -8.83
N THR A 38 -9.01 -13.04 -10.15
CA THR A 38 -8.05 -13.56 -11.13
C THR A 38 -7.16 -12.44 -11.64
N PHE A 39 -5.94 -12.79 -12.07
CA PHE A 39 -5.01 -11.82 -12.64
C PHE A 39 -5.58 -11.20 -13.93
N SER A 40 -6.15 -12.04 -14.81
CA SER A 40 -6.79 -11.59 -16.05
C SER A 40 -7.93 -10.58 -15.82
N CYS A 41 -8.69 -10.71 -14.73
CA CYS A 41 -9.71 -9.71 -14.38
C CYS A 41 -9.08 -8.35 -14.07
N VAL A 42 -8.02 -8.32 -13.26
CA VAL A 42 -7.32 -7.07 -12.94
C VAL A 42 -6.66 -6.49 -14.19
N GLU A 43 -6.00 -7.32 -14.99
CA GLU A 43 -5.35 -6.90 -16.24
C GLU A 43 -6.34 -6.29 -17.24
N GLY A 44 -7.50 -6.92 -17.44
CA GLY A 44 -8.55 -6.38 -18.31
C GLY A 44 -9.06 -5.01 -17.84
N ILE A 45 -9.20 -4.80 -16.52
CA ILE A 45 -9.57 -3.48 -15.96
C ILE A 45 -8.49 -2.43 -16.26
N PHE A 46 -7.21 -2.83 -16.21
CA PHE A 46 -6.12 -1.94 -16.59
C PHE A 46 -6.14 -1.60 -18.08
N ASN A 47 -6.53 -2.55 -18.92
CA ASN A 47 -6.66 -2.40 -20.37
C ASN A 47 -7.94 -1.70 -20.84
N GLY A 48 -8.87 -1.37 -19.92
CA GLY A 48 -10.12 -0.68 -20.26
C GLY A 48 -11.18 -1.58 -20.90
N GLU A 49 -11.12 -2.89 -20.67
CA GLU A 49 -12.17 -3.81 -21.10
C GLU A 49 -13.52 -3.46 -20.43
N LYS A 50 -14.63 -3.73 -21.14
CA LYS A 50 -15.97 -3.38 -20.65
C LYS A 50 -16.34 -4.24 -19.43
N ILE A 51 -17.02 -3.66 -18.45
CA ILE A 51 -17.45 -4.36 -17.22
C ILE A 51 -18.22 -5.67 -17.53
N ASP A 52 -19.00 -5.71 -18.61
CA ASP A 52 -19.79 -6.89 -18.99
C ASP A 52 -18.96 -8.05 -19.56
N SER A 53 -17.68 -7.85 -19.93
CA SER A 53 -16.79 -8.93 -20.37
C SER A 53 -16.22 -9.75 -19.21
N PHE A 54 -16.32 -9.25 -17.97
CA PHE A 54 -15.82 -9.95 -16.80
C PHE A 54 -16.89 -10.86 -16.22
N LYS A 55 -16.55 -12.13 -15.98
CA LYS A 55 -17.38 -13.07 -15.20
C LYS A 55 -17.43 -12.75 -13.70
N GLY A 56 -16.84 -11.64 -13.26
CA GLY A 56 -16.68 -11.26 -11.87
C GLY A 56 -17.86 -10.49 -11.30
N ASN A 57 -17.93 -10.42 -9.97
CA ASN A 57 -18.92 -9.60 -9.26
C ASN A 57 -18.69 -8.10 -9.58
N LYS A 58 -19.71 -7.40 -10.08
CA LYS A 58 -19.67 -5.96 -10.42
C LYS A 58 -19.17 -5.08 -9.27
N LYS A 59 -19.40 -5.48 -8.01
CA LYS A 59 -18.87 -4.79 -6.83
C LYS A 59 -17.34 -4.88 -6.77
N ILE A 60 -16.77 -6.06 -6.99
CA ILE A 60 -15.32 -6.29 -6.97
C ILE A 60 -14.63 -5.47 -8.06
N ILE A 61 -15.24 -5.39 -9.26
CA ILE A 61 -14.72 -4.59 -10.37
C ILE A 61 -14.63 -3.11 -9.97
N LYS A 62 -15.72 -2.54 -9.43
CA LYS A 62 -15.74 -1.15 -8.95
C LYS A 62 -14.73 -0.88 -7.83
N GLU A 63 -14.53 -1.84 -6.93
CA GLU A 63 -13.50 -1.73 -5.87
C GLU A 63 -12.09 -1.68 -6.48
N ILE A 64 -11.80 -2.55 -7.45
CA ILE A 64 -10.50 -2.57 -8.16
C ILE A 64 -10.28 -1.28 -8.96
N GLU A 65 -11.29 -0.79 -9.68
CA GLU A 65 -11.22 0.49 -10.42
C GLU A 65 -10.95 1.67 -9.49
N SER A 66 -11.63 1.72 -8.35
CA SER A 66 -11.46 2.77 -7.34
C SER A 66 -10.05 2.72 -6.74
N GLN A 67 -9.57 1.51 -6.42
CA GLN A 67 -8.21 1.30 -5.94
C GLN A 67 -7.15 1.67 -6.98
N LYS A 68 -7.36 1.31 -8.26
CA LYS A 68 -6.47 1.69 -9.37
C LYS A 68 -6.33 3.20 -9.43
N LYS A 69 -7.44 3.93 -9.52
CA LYS A 69 -7.46 5.39 -9.60
C LYS A 69 -6.78 6.03 -8.39
N LEU A 70 -7.02 5.50 -7.19
CA LEU A 70 -6.36 5.97 -5.96
C LEU A 70 -4.84 5.81 -6.05
N CYS A 71 -4.36 4.62 -6.42
CA CYS A 71 -2.93 4.35 -6.49
C CYS A 71 -2.25 5.20 -7.58
N GLU A 72 -2.88 5.35 -8.75
CA GLU A 72 -2.40 6.24 -9.82
C GLU A 72 -2.27 7.69 -9.33
N ASN A 73 -3.29 8.21 -8.64
CA ASN A 73 -3.26 9.58 -8.09
C ASN A 73 -2.13 9.76 -7.07
N ILE A 74 -2.01 8.82 -6.13
CA ILE A 74 -0.97 8.82 -5.10
C ILE A 74 0.44 8.80 -5.73
N PHE A 75 0.66 7.95 -6.72
CA PHE A 75 1.95 7.83 -7.37
C PHE A 75 2.25 9.00 -8.31
N ASN A 76 1.22 9.62 -8.90
CA ASN A 76 1.39 10.84 -9.68
C ASN A 76 1.83 12.03 -8.81
N LEU A 77 1.32 12.15 -7.57
CA LEU A 77 1.73 13.21 -6.65
C LEU A 77 3.22 13.10 -6.27
N SER A 78 3.77 11.88 -6.26
CA SER A 78 5.17 11.61 -5.90
C SER A 78 6.15 11.67 -7.08
N LYS A 79 5.71 12.20 -8.23
CA LYS A 79 6.57 12.41 -9.42
C LYS A 79 7.53 13.60 -9.30
N GLY A 80 7.26 14.56 -8.42
CA GLY A 80 8.14 15.74 -8.25
C GLY A 80 9.46 15.38 -7.57
N ASP A 81 10.47 16.26 -7.66
CA ASP A 81 11.80 16.00 -7.06
C ASP A 81 11.81 16.10 -5.53
N VAL A 82 10.75 16.68 -4.94
CA VAL A 82 10.63 16.90 -3.50
C VAL A 82 10.02 15.67 -2.83
N LYS A 83 10.70 15.16 -1.80
CA LYS A 83 10.14 14.10 -0.94
C LYS A 83 8.87 14.59 -0.26
N LEU A 84 7.83 13.76 -0.25
CA LEU A 84 6.54 14.09 0.38
C LEU A 84 6.43 13.48 1.77
N LYS A 85 5.82 14.23 2.69
CA LYS A 85 5.48 13.76 4.03
C LYS A 85 4.13 13.07 4.04
N LEU A 86 3.99 12.04 4.87
CA LEU A 86 2.70 11.41 5.15
C LEU A 86 1.78 12.40 5.87
N SER A 87 0.53 12.50 5.43
CA SER A 87 -0.47 13.34 6.07
C SER A 87 -1.71 12.53 6.44
N ILE A 88 -2.46 13.00 7.44
CA ILE A 88 -3.75 12.42 7.81
C ILE A 88 -4.71 12.40 6.62
N GLY A 89 -4.70 13.44 5.77
CA GLY A 89 -5.57 13.48 4.59
C GLY A 89 -5.30 12.35 3.59
N VAL A 90 -4.04 11.96 3.38
CA VAL A 90 -3.71 10.78 2.54
C VAL A 90 -4.24 9.51 3.18
N ILE A 91 -4.10 9.37 4.50
CA ILE A 91 -4.60 8.21 5.25
C ILE A 91 -6.12 8.12 5.13
N GLU A 92 -6.84 9.22 5.37
CA GLU A 92 -8.30 9.29 5.24
C GLU A 92 -8.77 8.95 3.82
N GLN A 93 -8.09 9.47 2.80
CA GLN A 93 -8.43 9.18 1.40
C GLN A 93 -8.28 7.69 1.09
N VAL A 94 -7.14 7.08 1.47
CA VAL A 94 -6.91 5.65 1.27
C VAL A 94 -7.92 4.83 2.06
N TYR A 95 -8.14 5.16 3.33
CA TYR A 95 -9.07 4.46 4.21
C TYR A 95 -10.49 4.47 3.64
N TYR A 96 -10.96 5.63 3.20
CA TYR A 96 -12.30 5.79 2.64
C TYR A 96 -12.50 5.01 1.34
N VAL A 97 -11.57 5.11 0.40
CA VAL A 97 -11.68 4.41 -0.89
C VAL A 97 -11.69 2.90 -0.71
N ILE A 98 -10.90 2.37 0.22
CA ILE A 98 -10.75 0.92 0.42
C ILE A 98 -11.86 0.32 1.30
N THR A 99 -12.27 1.03 2.35
CA THR A 99 -13.23 0.49 3.32
C THR A 99 -14.66 0.95 3.09
N GLY A 100 -14.85 2.06 2.37
CA GLY A 100 -16.13 2.78 2.26
C GLY A 100 -16.50 3.59 3.50
N ASN A 101 -15.65 3.60 4.54
CA ASN A 101 -15.92 4.25 5.83
C ASN A 101 -14.98 5.43 6.07
N LYS A 102 -15.41 6.38 6.90
CA LYS A 102 -14.50 7.41 7.42
C LYS A 102 -13.63 6.82 8.53
N LEU A 103 -12.43 7.39 8.70
CA LEU A 103 -11.58 7.05 9.83
C LEU A 103 -12.30 7.42 11.14
N GLU A 104 -12.25 6.54 12.13
CA GLU A 104 -12.93 6.75 13.40
C GLU A 104 -12.21 7.82 14.24
N ARG A 105 -12.97 8.72 14.89
CA ARG A 105 -12.43 9.88 15.61
C ARG A 105 -11.48 9.51 16.75
N ASN A 106 -11.74 8.40 17.43
CA ASN A 106 -10.90 7.86 18.52
C ASN A 106 -9.50 7.44 18.03
N LEU A 107 -9.30 7.19 16.74
CA LEU A 107 -8.00 6.75 16.20
C LEU A 107 -7.06 7.92 15.87
N TYR A 108 -7.58 9.15 15.77
CA TYR A 108 -6.80 10.30 15.26
C TYR A 108 -5.57 10.58 16.09
N VAL A 109 -5.68 10.62 17.42
CA VAL A 109 -4.53 10.92 18.29
C VAL A 109 -3.39 9.92 18.09
N SER A 110 -3.71 8.63 18.05
CA SER A 110 -2.74 7.56 17.85
C SER A 110 -2.11 7.60 16.46
N ILE A 111 -2.92 7.85 15.43
CA ILE A 111 -2.45 7.93 14.05
C ILE A 111 -1.62 9.20 13.82
N GLU A 112 -1.99 10.34 14.40
CA GLU A 112 -1.22 11.60 14.33
C GLU A 112 0.16 11.43 14.96
N LYS A 113 0.25 10.73 16.09
CA LYS A 113 1.54 10.36 16.69
C LYS A 113 2.37 9.52 15.73
N LEU A 114 1.80 8.44 15.18
CA LEU A 114 2.52 7.58 14.23
C LEU A 114 2.96 8.34 12.96
N VAL A 115 2.11 9.23 12.43
CA VAL A 115 2.47 10.10 11.30
C VAL A 115 3.63 11.02 11.65
N LYS A 116 3.63 11.60 12.85
CA LYS A 116 4.74 12.43 13.34
C LYS A 116 6.03 11.61 13.44
N ASP A 117 5.96 10.40 13.99
CA ASP A 117 7.10 9.51 14.14
C ASP A 117 7.70 9.18 12.77
N ILE A 118 6.89 8.72 11.81
CA ILE A 118 7.35 8.43 10.45
C ILE A 118 7.95 9.66 9.76
N ASN A 119 7.31 10.82 9.88
CA ASN A 119 7.79 12.05 9.25
C ASN A 119 9.05 12.64 9.89
N SER A 120 9.46 12.14 11.07
CA SER A 120 10.70 12.51 11.74
C SER A 120 11.91 11.70 11.24
N ILE A 121 11.66 10.57 10.58
CA ILE A 121 12.68 9.69 10.02
C ILE A 121 13.10 10.23 8.65
N GLU A 122 14.40 10.41 8.45
CA GLU A 122 14.95 10.59 7.10
C GLU A 122 15.02 9.23 6.41
N ILE A 123 13.95 8.87 5.69
CA ILE A 123 13.87 7.59 5.00
C ILE A 123 14.82 7.58 3.78
N ASN A 124 15.68 6.57 3.74
CA ASN A 124 16.72 6.34 2.74
C ASN A 124 16.86 4.84 2.42
N ASP A 125 17.82 4.47 1.59
CA ASP A 125 18.01 3.11 1.08
C ASP A 125 18.22 2.07 2.18
N ASP A 126 18.88 2.47 3.27
CA ASP A 126 19.31 1.56 4.34
C ASP A 126 18.19 1.28 5.35
N ASN A 127 17.32 2.27 5.61
CA ASN A 127 16.27 2.17 6.63
C ASN A 127 14.85 2.03 6.04
N ALA A 128 14.68 2.09 4.72
CA ALA A 128 13.38 2.10 4.05
C ALA A 128 12.43 0.99 4.53
N LEU A 129 12.92 -0.26 4.50
CA LEU A 129 12.11 -1.42 4.84
C LEU A 129 11.77 -1.47 6.33
N GLU A 130 12.68 -1.01 7.19
CA GLU A 130 12.44 -0.92 8.63
C GLU A 130 11.36 0.13 8.94
N ALA A 131 11.50 1.33 8.39
CA ALA A 131 10.54 2.43 8.59
C ALA A 131 9.12 2.04 8.15
N VAL A 132 8.97 1.43 6.96
CA VAL A 132 7.64 1.01 6.49
C VAL A 132 7.11 -0.22 7.22
N SER A 133 7.97 -1.12 7.71
CA SER A 133 7.55 -2.26 8.53
C SER A 133 7.02 -1.80 9.89
N TYR A 134 7.71 -0.84 10.52
CA TYR A 134 7.24 -0.18 11.75
C TYR A 134 5.87 0.47 11.52
N PHE A 135 5.73 1.27 10.44
CA PHE A 135 4.45 1.89 10.09
C PHE A 135 3.33 0.86 9.93
N VAL A 136 3.54 -0.20 9.14
CA VAL A 136 2.52 -1.22 8.88
C VAL A 136 2.06 -1.89 10.16
N CYS A 137 3.00 -2.31 11.02
CA CYS A 137 2.65 -3.04 12.25
C CYS A 137 1.90 -2.15 13.25
N TYR A 138 2.38 -0.93 13.50
CA TYR A 138 1.70 -0.01 14.41
C TYR A 138 0.34 0.44 13.86
N PHE A 139 0.25 0.78 12.58
CA PHE A 139 -1.02 1.21 11.99
C PHE A 139 -2.05 0.07 12.03
N GLN A 140 -1.65 -1.16 11.74
CA GLN A 140 -2.54 -2.32 11.79
C GLN A 140 -3.04 -2.59 13.21
N GLU A 141 -2.17 -2.48 14.23
CA GLU A 141 -2.58 -2.66 15.64
C GLU A 141 -3.54 -1.56 16.11
N ILE A 142 -3.27 -0.29 15.76
CA ILE A 142 -4.12 0.85 16.16
C ILE A 142 -5.49 0.78 15.49
N SER A 143 -5.52 0.54 14.18
CA SER A 143 -6.74 0.74 13.37
C SER A 143 -7.55 -0.53 13.14
N ASN A 144 -6.93 -1.71 13.30
CA ASN A 144 -7.49 -3.00 12.89
C ASN A 144 -8.09 -2.97 11.46
N CYS A 145 -7.54 -2.13 10.59
CA CYS A 145 -8.17 -1.83 9.30
C CYS A 145 -7.95 -2.94 8.26
N ASP A 146 -8.61 -2.78 7.11
CA ASP A 146 -8.38 -3.65 5.96
C ASP A 146 -6.91 -3.58 5.52
N GLY A 147 -6.23 -4.73 5.45
CA GLY A 147 -4.81 -4.79 5.11
C GLY A 147 -4.42 -4.14 3.76
N ARG A 148 -5.39 -3.91 2.86
CA ARG A 148 -5.17 -3.14 1.62
C ARG A 148 -4.81 -1.67 1.92
N VAL A 149 -5.37 -1.09 2.98
CA VAL A 149 -5.06 0.28 3.43
C VAL A 149 -3.58 0.41 3.76
N VAL A 150 -3.06 -0.45 4.64
CA VAL A 150 -1.65 -0.39 5.05
C VAL A 150 -0.68 -0.71 3.91
N ARG A 151 -1.05 -1.62 3.00
CA ARG A 151 -0.24 -1.94 1.81
C ARG A 151 -0.18 -0.81 0.78
N ILE A 152 -1.21 0.02 0.70
CA ILE A 152 -1.18 1.22 -0.15
C ILE A 152 -0.36 2.31 0.53
N LEU A 153 -0.58 2.54 1.83
CA LEU A 153 0.12 3.59 2.58
C LEU A 153 1.63 3.32 2.72
N LEU A 154 2.05 2.07 2.89
CA LEU A 154 3.49 1.74 2.88
C LEU A 154 4.13 2.09 1.53
N ASN A 155 3.42 1.85 0.43
CA ASN A 155 3.94 2.13 -0.91
C ASN A 155 3.90 3.63 -1.20
N TYR A 156 2.93 4.36 -0.67
CA TYR A 156 2.96 5.82 -0.63
C TYR A 156 4.24 6.31 0.05
N ILE A 157 4.57 5.81 1.24
CA ILE A 157 5.76 6.23 2.00
C ILE A 157 7.05 5.97 1.20
N LEU A 158 7.19 4.81 0.56
CA LEU A 158 8.36 4.48 -0.27
C LEU A 158 8.48 5.43 -1.46
N VAL A 159 7.43 5.54 -2.28
CA VAL A 159 7.50 6.33 -3.51
C VAL A 159 7.63 7.83 -3.19
N ALA A 160 6.98 8.31 -2.13
CA ALA A 160 7.14 9.67 -1.61
C ALA A 160 8.58 10.00 -1.17
N ASN A 161 9.40 8.99 -0.88
CA ASN A 161 10.81 9.11 -0.54
C ASN A 161 11.75 8.73 -1.71
N HIS A 162 11.23 8.63 -2.93
CA HIS A 162 11.96 8.25 -4.16
C HIS A 162 12.50 6.82 -4.14
N LEU A 163 11.84 5.93 -3.41
CA LEU A 163 12.21 4.53 -3.28
C LEU A 163 11.24 3.61 -4.04
N PRO A 164 11.71 2.44 -4.51
CA PRO A 164 10.86 1.51 -5.23
C PRO A 164 9.74 0.98 -4.33
N PRO A 165 8.50 0.90 -4.84
CA PRO A 165 7.41 0.27 -4.11
C PRO A 165 7.63 -1.24 -4.01
N ILE A 166 7.02 -1.87 -3.01
CA ILE A 166 7.08 -3.30 -2.73
C ILE A 166 5.73 -3.98 -2.87
N ASN A 167 5.76 -5.25 -3.27
CA ASN A 167 4.58 -6.09 -3.35
C ASN A 167 4.68 -7.27 -2.39
N ILE A 168 3.62 -7.49 -1.62
CA ILE A 168 3.49 -8.67 -0.76
C ILE A 168 2.68 -9.69 -1.55
N PHE A 169 3.34 -10.76 -1.99
CA PHE A 169 2.70 -11.78 -2.79
C PHE A 169 1.68 -12.56 -1.95
N TYR A 170 0.52 -12.84 -2.55
CA TYR A 170 -0.55 -13.58 -1.86
C TYR A 170 -0.13 -15.00 -1.46
N MET A 171 0.83 -15.59 -2.18
CA MET A 171 1.43 -16.89 -1.84
C MET A 171 2.18 -16.85 -0.50
N ASP A 172 2.68 -15.69 -0.09
CA ASP A 172 3.40 -15.50 1.17
C ASP A 172 2.51 -14.91 2.28
N LYS A 173 1.18 -14.89 2.11
CA LYS A 173 0.24 -14.29 3.08
C LYS A 173 0.46 -14.81 4.51
N GLU A 174 0.75 -16.10 4.67
CA GLU A 174 0.89 -16.73 5.99
C GLU A 174 2.15 -16.26 6.69
N LYS A 175 3.27 -16.19 5.96
CA LYS A 175 4.52 -15.62 6.47
C LYS A 175 4.36 -14.14 6.80
N TYR A 176 3.64 -13.39 5.95
CA TYR A 176 3.35 -11.98 6.19
C TYR A 176 2.56 -11.76 7.49
N TYR A 177 1.46 -12.50 7.70
CA TYR A 177 0.67 -12.39 8.92
C TYR A 177 1.45 -12.87 10.16
N LEU A 178 2.22 -13.96 10.04
CA LEU A 178 3.04 -14.47 11.14
C LEU A 178 4.14 -13.48 11.56
N ALA A 179 4.79 -12.83 10.61
CA ALA A 179 5.80 -11.81 10.90
C ALA A 179 5.19 -10.59 11.61
N MET A 180 4.02 -10.14 11.15
CA MET A 180 3.28 -9.03 11.75
C MET A 180 2.83 -9.37 13.18
N ASP A 181 2.23 -10.54 13.38
CA ASP A 181 1.80 -11.02 14.70
C ASP A 181 2.98 -11.12 15.67
N PHE A 182 4.12 -11.61 15.20
CA PHE A 182 5.33 -11.73 16.01
C PHE A 182 5.80 -10.35 16.48
N PHE A 183 5.85 -9.37 15.58
CA PHE A 183 6.25 -8.00 15.90
C PHE A 183 5.30 -7.37 16.92
N ILE A 184 3.99 -7.44 16.67
CA ILE A 184 2.97 -6.87 17.55
C ILE A 184 3.04 -7.48 18.95
N LYS A 185 3.17 -8.82 19.05
CA LYS A 185 3.22 -9.51 20.35
C LYS A 185 4.50 -9.24 21.13
N LYS A 186 5.66 -9.15 20.46
CA LYS A 186 6.95 -9.03 21.13
C LYS A 186 7.40 -7.60 21.37
N ILE A 187 7.06 -6.67 20.50
CA ILE A 187 7.58 -5.31 20.57
C ILE A 187 6.51 -4.39 21.14
N ILE A 188 5.35 -4.32 20.48
CA ILE A 188 4.32 -3.34 20.85
C ILE A 188 3.67 -3.66 22.21
N LYS A 189 3.42 -4.95 22.51
CA LYS A 189 2.70 -5.35 23.75
C LYS A 189 3.60 -5.54 24.97
N LEU A 190 4.91 -5.35 24.84
CA LEU A 190 5.87 -5.42 25.95
C LEU A 190 6.39 -4.04 26.40
N GLU A 191 6.04 -2.97 25.67
CA GLU A 191 6.24 -1.56 26.05
C GLU A 191 5.06 -1.02 26.86
#